data_AF-A0A934E2M3-F1
#
_entry.id   AF-A0A934E2M3-F1
#
_cell.length_a   1.000
_cell.length_b   1.000
_cell.length_c   1.000
_cell.angle_alpha   90.00
_cell.angle_beta   90.00
_cell.angle_gamma   90.00
#
_symmetry.space_group_name_H-M   'P 1'
#
loop_
_entity.id
_entity.type
_entity.pdbx_description
1 polymer ?
#
loop_
_entity_poly.entity_id
_entity_poly.type
_entity_poly.pdbx_seq_one_letter_code
_entity_poly.pdbx_strand_id
1 'polypeptide(L)' 'MREALEDYAQAKREMVVPRAENDCQTVCRIAELICDASERICSIAARHSGEASYASSCKRAEEDCRTSRGDCEMCQ' A
#
# COMPACT_ATOMS: atom_id res chain seq x y z
N MET A 1 15.06 -34.30 -16.67
CA MET A 1 15.68 -33.45 -15.62
C MET A 1 16.14 -32.10 -16.17
N ARG A 2 16.75 -32.05 -17.36
CA ARG A 2 17.18 -30.81 -18.04
C ARG A 2 15.99 -29.91 -18.46
N GLU A 3 14.93 -30.52 -18.94
CA GLU A 3 13.67 -29.87 -19.37
C GLU A 3 12.97 -29.11 -18.21
N ALA A 4 12.90 -29.73 -17.02
CA ALA A 4 12.33 -29.08 -15.83
C ALA A 4 13.14 -27.87 -15.34
N LEU A 5 14.46 -27.83 -15.61
CA LEU A 5 15.30 -26.68 -15.28
C LEU A 5 15.12 -25.55 -16.30
N GLU A 6 14.82 -25.88 -17.55
CA GLU A 6 14.51 -24.93 -18.62
C GLU A 6 13.13 -24.28 -18.35
N ASP A 7 12.12 -25.07 -17.97
CA ASP A 7 10.80 -24.57 -17.55
C ASP A 7 10.89 -23.65 -16.33
N TYR A 8 11.68 -24.02 -15.33
CA TYR A 8 11.91 -23.19 -14.16
C TYR A 8 12.62 -21.87 -14.51
N ALA A 9 13.59 -21.91 -15.41
CA ALA A 9 14.29 -20.72 -15.87
C ALA A 9 13.38 -19.77 -16.66
N GLN A 10 12.44 -20.32 -17.43
CA GLN A 10 11.47 -19.54 -18.20
C GLN A 10 10.42 -18.89 -17.28
N ALA A 11 9.81 -19.66 -16.38
CA ALA A 11 8.87 -19.13 -15.39
C ALA A 11 9.50 -18.02 -14.53
N LYS A 12 10.78 -18.16 -14.18
CA LYS A 12 11.52 -17.13 -13.44
C LYS A 12 11.75 -15.84 -14.23
N ARG A 13 11.91 -15.92 -15.56
CA ARG A 13 12.05 -14.73 -16.44
C ARG A 13 10.72 -14.03 -16.63
N GLU A 14 9.62 -14.78 -16.70
CA GLU A 14 8.26 -14.23 -16.77
C GLU A 14 7.81 -13.61 -15.44
N MET A 15 8.37 -14.06 -14.31
CA MET A 15 8.23 -13.41 -12.99
C MET A 15 9.09 -12.15 -12.79
N VAL A 16 9.86 -11.71 -13.80
CA VAL A 16 10.58 -10.43 -13.72
C VAL A 16 9.56 -9.31 -13.87
N VAL A 17 9.06 -8.83 -12.73
CA VAL A 17 8.25 -7.62 -12.64
C VAL A 17 9.10 -6.45 -13.18
N PRO A 18 8.68 -5.73 -14.23
CA PRO A 18 9.43 -4.59 -14.73
C PRO A 18 9.56 -3.55 -13.62
N ARG A 19 10.79 -3.32 -13.17
CA ARG A 19 11.09 -2.66 -11.89
C ARG A 19 11.25 -1.12 -11.99
N ALA A 20 10.98 -0.48 -13.12
CA ALA A 20 11.46 0.90 -13.31
C ALA A 20 10.56 1.90 -14.06
N GLU A 21 9.43 1.50 -14.65
CA GLU A 21 8.56 2.45 -15.38
C GLU A 21 7.36 2.93 -14.56
N ASN A 22 7.19 2.47 -13.31
CA ASN A 22 5.96 2.72 -12.54
C ASN A 22 6.15 3.12 -11.08
N ASP A 23 7.29 3.69 -10.71
CA ASP A 23 7.58 4.02 -9.31
C ASP A 23 6.56 5.02 -8.73
N CYS A 24 6.25 6.11 -9.43
CA CYS A 24 5.26 7.07 -8.97
C CYS A 24 3.82 6.52 -9.01
N GLN A 25 3.45 5.72 -10.02
CA GLN A 25 2.14 5.04 -10.01
C GLN A 25 2.03 4.06 -8.84
N THR A 26 3.14 3.39 -8.49
CA THR A 26 3.20 2.49 -7.33
C THR A 26 3.08 3.26 -6.02
N VAL A 27 3.79 4.38 -5.88
CA VAL A 27 3.67 5.29 -4.73
C VAL A 27 2.23 5.78 -4.58
N CYS A 28 1.62 6.26 -5.66
CA CYS A 28 0.23 6.72 -5.64
C CYS A 28 -0.77 5.60 -5.30
N ARG A 29 -0.58 4.40 -5.85
CA ARG A 29 -1.40 3.24 -5.49
C ARG A 29 -1.25 2.85 -4.03
N ILE A 30 -0.04 2.92 -3.47
CA ILE A 30 0.20 2.68 -2.05
C ILE A 30 -0.52 3.75 -1.21
N ALA A 31 -0.46 5.02 -1.61
CA ALA A 31 -1.17 6.10 -0.94
C ALA A 31 -2.69 5.87 -0.90
N GLU A 32 -3.29 5.41 -2.01
CA GLU A 32 -4.71 5.02 -2.06
C GLU A 32 -5.03 3.91 -1.05
N LEU A 33 -4.23 2.84 -1.02
CA LEU A 33 -4.43 1.72 -0.10
C LEU A 33 -4.30 2.13 1.38
N ILE A 34 -3.39 3.05 1.69
CA ILE A 34 -3.22 3.60 3.06
C ILE A 34 -4.45 4.42 3.45
N CYS A 35 -4.97 5.24 2.53
CA CYS A 35 -6.18 6.03 2.79
C CYS A 35 -7.43 5.15 2.97
N ASP A 36 -7.61 4.12 2.15
CA ASP A 36 -8.70 3.15 2.33
C ASP A 36 -8.61 2.44 3.70
N ALA A 37 -7.39 2.09 4.13
CA ALA A 37 -7.16 1.52 5.45
C ALA A 37 -7.51 2.51 6.57
N SER A 38 -7.16 3.79 6.39
CA SER A 38 -7.50 4.87 7.31
C SER A 38 -9.01 5.02 7.51
N GLU A 39 -9.79 5.04 6.42
CA GLU A 39 -11.25 5.11 6.49
C GLU A 39 -11.85 3.94 7.28
N ARG A 40 -11.33 2.73 7.08
CA ARG A 40 -11.75 1.53 7.82
C ARG A 40 -11.41 1.63 9.31
N ILE A 41 -10.19 2.05 9.64
CA ILE A 41 -9.74 2.25 11.03
C ILE A 41 -10.63 3.28 11.73
N CYS A 42 -10.91 4.40 11.07
CA CYS A 42 -11.77 5.45 11.62
C CYS A 42 -13.22 5.02 11.75
N SER A 43 -13.75 4.21 10.82
CA SER A 43 -15.09 3.61 10.97
C SER A 43 -15.18 2.69 12.19
N ILE A 44 -14.13 1.90 12.46
CA ILE A 44 -14.04 1.10 13.70
C ILE A 44 -13.99 2.03 14.91
N ALA A 45 -13.14 3.07 14.88
CA ALA A 45 -13.01 4.00 15.99
C ALA A 45 -14.32 4.73 16.33
N ALA A 46 -15.13 5.08 15.33
CA ALA A 46 -16.45 5.67 15.54
C ALA A 46 -17.40 4.74 16.33
N ARG A 47 -17.26 3.41 16.19
CA ARG A 47 -18.03 2.42 16.97
C ARG A 47 -17.49 2.24 18.40
N HIS A 48 -16.27 2.70 18.66
CA HIS A 48 -15.56 2.60 19.93
C HIS A 48 -15.19 4.00 20.48
N SER A 49 -16.10 4.98 20.36
CA SER A 49 -15.81 6.38 20.67
C SER A 49 -15.48 6.67 22.14
N GLY A 50 -15.79 5.75 23.05
CA GLY A 50 -15.41 5.85 24.47
C GLY A 50 -13.97 5.40 24.77
N GLU A 51 -13.29 4.79 23.81
CA GLU A 51 -11.97 4.20 23.99
C GLU A 51 -10.89 5.07 23.31
N ALA A 52 -10.07 5.73 24.12
CA ALA A 52 -9.04 6.67 23.63
C ALA A 52 -8.03 6.02 22.68
N SER A 53 -7.77 4.72 22.82
CA SER A 53 -6.90 3.94 21.92
C SER A 53 -7.40 4.02 20.48
N TYR A 54 -8.68 3.78 20.23
CA TYR A 54 -9.26 3.82 18.89
C TYR A 54 -9.23 5.21 18.28
N ALA A 55 -9.52 6.26 19.07
CA ALA A 55 -9.40 7.64 18.61
C ALA A 55 -7.95 7.97 18.18
N SER A 56 -6.96 7.51 18.95
CA SER A 56 -5.54 7.68 18.60
C SER A 56 -5.13 6.91 17.34
N SER A 57 -5.66 5.70 17.13
CA SER A 57 -5.41 4.90 15.93
C SER A 57 -6.00 5.55 14.68
N CYS A 58 -7.23 6.08 14.76
CA CYS A 58 -7.83 6.82 13.65
C CYS A 58 -7.00 8.06 13.29
N LYS A 59 -6.65 8.89 14.28
CA LYS A 59 -5.82 10.08 14.05
C LYS A 59 -4.49 9.74 13.36
N ARG A 60 -3.81 8.68 13.81
CA ARG A 60 -2.56 8.23 13.19
C ARG A 60 -2.79 7.78 11.75
N ALA A 61 -3.84 7.02 11.49
CA ALA A 61 -4.14 6.55 10.14
C ALA A 61 -4.50 7.71 9.18
N GLU A 62 -5.14 8.78 9.68
CA GLU A 62 -5.38 10.01 8.91
C GLU A 62 -4.08 10.74 8.58
N GLU A 63 -3.13 10.80 9.52
CA GLU A 63 -1.80 11.38 9.32
C GLU A 63 -0.98 10.58 8.29
N ASP A 64 -1.03 9.24 8.37
CA ASP A 64 -0.36 8.35 7.42
C ASP A 64 -0.93 8.55 6.00
N CYS A 65 -2.26 8.56 5.84
CA CYS A 65 -2.91 8.83 4.55
C CYS A 65 -2.51 10.20 3.97
N ARG A 66 -2.50 11.25 4.79
CA ARG A 66 -2.09 12.59 4.35
C ARG A 66 -0.65 12.62 3.88
N THR A 67 0.25 11.96 4.61
CA THR A 67 1.67 11.88 4.27
C THR A 67 1.86 11.16 2.94
N SER A 68 1.27 9.98 2.77
CA SER A 68 1.42 9.20 1.54
C SER A 68 0.80 9.88 0.32
N ARG A 69 -0.30 10.65 0.48
CA ARG A 69 -0.82 11.51 -0.59
C ARG A 69 0.18 12.58 -1.00
N GLY A 70 0.81 13.24 -0.03
CA GLY A 70 1.89 14.18 -0.29
C GLY A 70 3.05 13.56 -1.05
N ASP A 71 3.46 12.34 -0.69
CA ASP A 71 4.51 11.60 -1.41
C ASP A 71 4.13 11.31 -2.87
N CYS A 72 2.87 10.94 -3.13
CA CYS A 72 2.35 10.75 -4.48
C CYS A 72 2.34 12.06 -5.29
N GLU A 73 1.85 13.15 -4.70
CA GLU A 73 1.81 14.47 -5.34
C GLU A 73 3.21 14.99 -5.67
N MET A 74 4.19 14.77 -4.79
CA MET A 74 5.58 15.16 -5.00
C MET A 74 6.32 14.29 -6.04
N CYS A 75 5.79 13.10 -6.35
CA CYS A 75 6.39 12.18 -7.31
C CYS A 75 6.03 12.53 -8.77
N GLN A 76 4.86 13.16 -8.99
CA GLN A 76 4.34 13.54 -10.32
C GLN A 76 5.20 14.62 -11.00
#